data_AF-A0A167ZLW5-F1
#
_entry.id   AF-A0A167ZLW5-F1
#
_cell.length_a   1.000
_cell.length_b   1.000
_cell.length_c   1.000
_cell.angle_alpha   90.00
_cell.angle_beta   90.00
_cell.angle_gamma   90.00
#
_symmetry.space_group_name_H-M   'P 1'
#
loop_
_entity.id
_entity.type
_entity.pdbx_description
1 polymer ?
#
loop_
_entity_poly.entity_id
_entity_poly.type
_entity_poly.pdbx_seq_one_letter_code
_entity_poly.pdbx_strand_id
1 'polypeptide(L)'
;MSKEGEKPAAGAGVAASSSKPQQADQSNGQPKDAPVAGPSAAPGEKKLSGAELKKKAKEEKAARRMQAKAAQTAAAPPGAAAAAAAAAAAAKGKGKQDGGAGAHGSKTASKAASTAPPKSKATVPECFSHLSMAKRMKITQADKDVHPVILQLGQQMSTFAISDSITRAEATLLAFKKVIESYTTPHGATLSRHLTSVVLKNQIEYLTACRPMCFSMGNAVRWLKLQISKVDIDLPDADAKKQLCSAIDAFVHERVTLADLVIVETAAALLTDDDVVVTYAHHHLVERALLRARAVHGRRFRVVLVDDPFERVGLAHAERLSAAGVPVAYSHDLGALRANLQGATCVLVAAEAMFSNGAVYARAGTSDIAAVARDLNLRVVALCESINFTERVSADALTYNEIDPERNSGEAFRLLFDTTTDKFISMVVTELGNSSAKSVPAILRKLEEL
;
A
#
# COMPACT_ATOMS: atom_id res chain seq x y z
N MET A 1 49.44 48.99 16.89
CA MET A 1 50.27 48.26 17.86
C MET A 1 50.01 46.77 17.61
N SER A 2 50.63 46.19 16.58
CA SER A 2 51.99 45.58 16.61
C SER A 2 51.98 44.33 17.50
N LYS A 3 52.33 43.11 17.09
CA LYS A 3 53.05 42.59 15.91
C LYS A 3 52.93 41.05 15.90
N GLU A 4 52.96 40.47 14.69
CA GLU A 4 53.74 39.30 14.19
C GLU A 4 53.88 38.05 15.09
N GLY A 5 53.58 36.83 14.61
CA GLY A 5 54.32 36.05 13.59
C GLY A 5 54.66 34.70 14.26
N GLU A 6 54.78 33.53 13.64
CA GLU A 6 55.31 33.20 12.32
C GLU A 6 55.13 31.68 12.10
N LYS A 7 54.88 31.30 10.85
CA LYS A 7 55.00 29.95 10.27
C LYS A 7 56.36 29.92 9.54
N PRO A 8 57.06 28.77 9.42
CA PRO A 8 57.24 28.22 8.06
C PRO A 8 57.15 26.66 8.03
N ALA A 9 56.55 26.02 7.02
CA ALA A 9 57.11 25.57 5.71
C ALA A 9 58.03 24.31 5.83
N ALA A 10 58.24 23.39 4.88
CA ALA A 10 57.62 22.93 3.62
C ALA A 10 58.49 21.76 3.10
N GLY A 11 57.97 20.92 2.20
CA GLY A 11 58.71 20.03 1.26
C GLY A 11 59.08 18.65 1.81
N ALA A 12 59.12 17.54 1.06
CA ALA A 12 59.01 17.19 -0.36
C ALA A 12 58.53 15.71 -0.40
N GLY A 13 57.80 15.15 -1.38
CA GLY A 13 58.07 15.12 -2.82
C GLY A 13 58.89 13.88 -3.20
N VAL A 14 58.26 12.75 -3.52
CA VAL A 14 58.82 11.70 -4.40
C VAL A 14 57.69 11.05 -5.21
N ALA A 15 57.83 11.10 -6.53
CA ALA A 15 57.08 10.35 -7.53
C ALA A 15 58.04 9.40 -8.25
N ALA A 16 57.53 8.21 -8.63
CA ALA A 16 57.98 7.23 -9.64
C ALA A 16 57.66 5.82 -9.10
N SER A 17 57.28 4.80 -9.85
CA SER A 17 56.88 4.58 -11.24
C SER A 17 56.47 3.10 -11.34
N SER A 18 55.56 2.77 -12.26
CA SER A 18 55.47 1.50 -13.01
C SER A 18 55.48 0.14 -12.28
N SER A 19 54.41 -0.66 -12.44
CA SER A 19 54.37 -1.82 -13.37
C SER A 19 53.25 -2.82 -13.05
N LYS A 20 52.50 -3.20 -14.09
CA LYS A 20 51.67 -4.42 -14.17
C LYS A 20 52.57 -5.66 -14.12
N PRO A 21 52.00 -6.82 -13.74
CA PRO A 21 52.26 -8.03 -14.51
C PRO A 21 50.97 -8.58 -15.13
N GLN A 22 50.92 -8.58 -16.46
CA GLN A 22 50.22 -9.59 -17.24
C GLN A 22 51.15 -10.81 -17.31
N GLN A 23 50.61 -12.01 -17.07
CA GLN A 23 51.18 -13.25 -17.59
C GLN A 23 50.26 -13.78 -18.68
N ALA A 24 50.82 -13.89 -19.87
CA ALA A 24 50.34 -14.69 -20.98
C ALA A 24 51.55 -15.49 -21.48
N ASP A 25 51.34 -16.79 -21.73
CA ASP A 25 52.01 -17.67 -22.71
C ASP A 25 51.51 -19.09 -22.44
N GLN A 26 51.23 -19.99 -23.38
CA GLN A 26 51.30 -20.05 -24.85
C GLN A 26 50.44 -21.28 -25.24
N SER A 27 49.48 -21.17 -26.16
CA SER A 27 49.59 -21.42 -27.61
C SER A 27 49.80 -22.90 -28.03
N ASN A 28 48.83 -23.40 -28.83
CA ASN A 28 48.89 -24.24 -30.04
C ASN A 28 47.58 -25.04 -30.13
N GLY A 29 46.92 -25.25 -31.26
CA GLY A 29 47.20 -24.99 -32.66
C GLY A 29 45.94 -25.31 -33.48
N GLN A 30 45.92 -24.82 -34.71
CA GLN A 30 44.80 -24.68 -35.65
C GLN A 30 44.27 -25.99 -36.31
N PRO A 31 43.18 -25.92 -37.12
CA PRO A 31 42.09 -26.90 -37.23
C PRO A 31 42.17 -27.78 -38.49
N LYS A 32 41.38 -28.87 -38.55
CA LYS A 32 41.00 -29.53 -39.82
C LYS A 32 39.68 -30.33 -39.76
N ASP A 33 38.92 -30.12 -40.84
CA ASP A 33 38.12 -31.07 -41.62
C ASP A 33 36.83 -31.71 -41.10
N ALA A 34 35.74 -31.37 -41.82
CA ALA A 34 34.57 -32.23 -42.03
C ALA A 34 34.93 -33.41 -42.96
N PRO A 35 34.16 -34.52 -42.93
CA PRO A 35 33.47 -34.91 -44.16
C PRO A 35 32.09 -35.60 -44.02
N VAL A 36 31.20 -35.24 -44.96
CA VAL A 36 30.42 -36.12 -45.89
C VAL A 36 29.05 -36.74 -45.50
N ALA A 37 28.12 -36.56 -46.47
CA ALA A 37 26.73 -37.02 -46.66
C ALA A 37 26.58 -38.54 -46.93
N GLY A 38 25.40 -39.20 -47.03
CA GLY A 38 23.97 -38.88 -47.22
C GLY A 38 23.11 -40.15 -46.90
N PRO A 39 21.92 -40.45 -47.51
CA PRO A 39 21.26 -39.86 -48.67
C PRO A 39 19.76 -39.45 -48.48
N SER A 40 19.22 -38.91 -49.57
CA SER A 40 17.92 -38.27 -49.82
C SER A 40 16.71 -39.21 -49.94
N ALA A 41 15.52 -38.71 -49.55
CA ALA A 41 14.23 -39.03 -50.17
C ALA A 41 13.28 -37.81 -50.10
N ALA A 42 12.61 -37.50 -51.21
CA ALA A 42 11.74 -36.33 -51.43
C ALA A 42 10.23 -36.64 -51.14
N PRO A 43 9.24 -35.81 -51.52
CA PRO A 43 8.83 -34.59 -50.81
C PRO A 43 7.31 -34.57 -50.49
N GLY A 44 6.93 -33.78 -49.49
CA GLY A 44 5.59 -33.17 -49.44
C GLY A 44 4.69 -33.60 -48.29
N GLU A 45 4.67 -32.80 -47.23
CA GLU A 45 3.46 -32.55 -46.44
C GLU A 45 3.63 -31.19 -45.74
N LYS A 46 2.79 -30.21 -46.08
CA LYS A 46 2.76 -28.91 -45.42
C LYS A 46 2.38 -29.11 -43.95
N LYS A 47 3.33 -28.92 -43.03
CA LYS A 47 3.02 -28.77 -41.60
C LYS A 47 2.17 -27.50 -41.42
N LEU A 48 0.91 -27.69 -41.03
CA LEU A 48 -0.01 -26.62 -40.63
C LEU A 48 0.61 -25.81 -39.49
N SER A 49 0.49 -24.50 -39.57
CA SER A 49 1.06 -23.58 -38.57
C SER A 49 0.31 -23.70 -37.24
N GLY A 50 0.99 -23.39 -36.12
CA GLY A 50 0.40 -23.47 -34.78
C GLY A 50 -0.89 -22.64 -34.57
N ALA A 51 -1.19 -21.71 -35.47
CA ALA A 51 -2.45 -20.95 -35.48
C ALA A 51 -3.63 -21.80 -35.97
N GLU A 52 -3.42 -22.71 -36.93
CA GLU A 52 -4.47 -23.57 -37.51
C GLU A 52 -4.84 -24.71 -36.56
N LEU A 53 -3.87 -25.23 -35.81
CA LEU A 53 -4.09 -26.21 -34.74
C LEU A 53 -4.91 -25.62 -33.59
N LYS A 54 -4.65 -24.37 -33.21
CA LYS A 54 -5.45 -23.66 -32.18
C LYS A 54 -6.87 -23.37 -32.63
N LYS A 55 -7.08 -23.08 -33.92
CA LYS A 55 -8.42 -22.86 -34.49
C LYS A 55 -9.24 -24.14 -34.50
N LYS A 56 -8.67 -25.26 -34.96
CA LYS A 56 -9.32 -26.58 -34.94
C LYS A 56 -9.65 -27.05 -33.52
N ALA A 57 -8.76 -26.87 -32.55
CA ALA A 57 -9.02 -27.22 -31.15
C ALA A 57 -10.15 -26.39 -30.51
N LYS A 58 -10.30 -25.13 -30.93
CA LYS A 58 -11.36 -24.23 -30.45
C LYS A 58 -12.72 -24.58 -31.07
N GLU A 59 -12.72 -24.94 -32.36
CA GLU A 59 -13.90 -25.41 -33.09
C GLU A 59 -14.38 -26.78 -32.57
N GLU A 60 -13.48 -27.70 -32.29
CA GLU A 60 -13.81 -29.02 -31.71
C GLU A 60 -14.38 -28.90 -30.29
N LYS A 61 -13.82 -28.01 -29.45
CA LYS A 61 -14.34 -27.74 -28.11
C LYS A 61 -15.71 -27.05 -28.14
N ALA A 62 -15.99 -26.24 -29.16
CA ALA A 62 -17.29 -25.62 -29.38
C ALA A 62 -18.33 -26.65 -29.86
N ALA A 63 -17.96 -27.55 -30.78
CA ALA A 63 -18.81 -28.65 -31.23
C ALA A 63 -19.16 -29.62 -30.09
N ARG A 64 -18.19 -29.94 -29.23
CA ARG A 64 -18.40 -30.80 -28.05
C ARG A 64 -19.31 -30.15 -27.00
N ARG A 65 -19.27 -28.81 -26.86
CA ARG A 65 -20.22 -28.04 -26.03
C ARG A 65 -21.63 -27.98 -26.62
N MET A 66 -21.77 -27.93 -27.95
CA MET A 66 -23.08 -28.00 -28.60
C MET A 66 -23.70 -29.40 -28.50
N GLN A 67 -22.92 -30.46 -28.65
CA GLN A 67 -23.40 -31.84 -28.46
C GLN A 67 -23.79 -32.14 -27.01
N ALA A 68 -23.05 -31.61 -26.02
CA ALA A 68 -23.42 -31.73 -24.60
C ALA A 68 -24.72 -30.98 -24.25
N LYS A 69 -25.00 -29.84 -24.93
CA LYS A 69 -26.27 -29.13 -24.78
C LYS A 69 -27.44 -29.86 -25.46
N ALA A 70 -27.21 -30.50 -26.60
CA ALA A 70 -28.24 -31.29 -27.29
C ALA A 70 -28.62 -32.57 -26.52
N ALA A 71 -27.67 -33.18 -25.81
CA ALA A 71 -27.91 -34.36 -24.97
C ALA A 71 -28.68 -34.06 -23.67
N GLN A 72 -28.65 -32.82 -23.17
CA GLN A 72 -29.41 -32.40 -21.98
C GLN A 72 -30.89 -32.10 -22.27
N THR A 73 -31.29 -31.95 -23.54
CA THR A 73 -32.69 -31.75 -23.96
C THR A 73 -33.46 -33.05 -24.24
N ALA A 74 -32.84 -34.23 -24.09
CA ALA A 74 -33.48 -35.52 -24.38
C ALA A 74 -33.92 -36.34 -23.15
N ALA A 75 -33.83 -35.79 -21.93
CA ALA A 75 -34.20 -36.52 -20.72
C ALA A 75 -34.94 -35.63 -19.70
N ALA A 76 -36.24 -35.37 -19.92
CA ALA A 76 -37.22 -35.09 -18.87
C ALA A 76 -38.66 -35.40 -19.34
N PRO A 77 -39.58 -35.86 -18.46
CA PRO A 77 -40.93 -36.34 -18.82
C PRO A 77 -41.93 -35.18 -19.06
N PRO A 78 -43.06 -35.41 -19.74
CA PRO A 78 -44.02 -34.37 -20.07
C PRO A 78 -44.95 -34.07 -18.89
N GLY A 79 -44.96 -32.82 -18.42
CA GLY A 79 -45.90 -32.38 -17.39
C GLY A 79 -45.79 -30.90 -17.06
N ALA A 80 -46.78 -30.12 -17.53
CA ALA A 80 -47.16 -28.79 -17.07
C ALA A 80 -46.14 -27.64 -17.25
N ALA A 81 -46.07 -27.11 -18.47
CA ALA A 81 -45.69 -25.72 -18.70
C ALA A 81 -46.96 -24.85 -18.75
N ALA A 82 -47.22 -24.10 -17.68
CA ALA A 82 -48.10 -22.93 -17.72
C ALA A 82 -47.31 -21.71 -17.21
N ALA A 83 -46.87 -20.92 -18.19
CA ALA A 83 -46.77 -19.47 -18.23
C ALA A 83 -46.34 -18.69 -16.96
N ALA A 84 -45.16 -18.06 -17.05
CA ALA A 84 -44.97 -16.69 -16.58
C ALA A 84 -43.84 -16.01 -17.37
N ALA A 85 -44.20 -15.31 -18.44
CA ALA A 85 -43.38 -14.28 -19.05
C ALA A 85 -44.23 -13.01 -19.25
N ALA A 86 -43.84 -12.00 -18.48
CA ALA A 86 -43.94 -10.56 -18.67
C ALA A 86 -45.10 -9.94 -19.47
N ALA A 87 -45.74 -9.00 -18.78
CA ALA A 87 -46.60 -7.95 -19.29
C ALA A 87 -45.92 -7.05 -20.33
N ALA A 88 -46.68 -6.65 -21.35
CA ALA A 88 -46.83 -5.26 -21.79
C ALA A 88 -48.03 -5.15 -22.74
N ALA A 89 -49.03 -4.33 -22.35
CA ALA A 89 -49.67 -3.30 -23.18
C ALA A 89 -51.16 -3.10 -22.85
N ALA A 90 -51.50 -1.81 -22.82
CA ALA A 90 -52.80 -1.22 -23.14
C ALA A 90 -53.93 -1.25 -22.09
N ALA A 91 -54.03 -0.08 -21.45
CA ALA A 91 -55.21 0.54 -20.88
C ALA A 91 -56.54 0.27 -21.62
N LYS A 92 -57.60 0.00 -20.84
CA LYS A 92 -58.94 0.62 -20.98
C LYS A 92 -59.88 0.14 -19.87
N GLY A 93 -60.67 1.09 -19.33
CA GLY A 93 -62.09 0.83 -19.03
C GLY A 93 -62.50 0.75 -17.55
N LYS A 94 -62.99 1.90 -17.05
CA LYS A 94 -64.19 2.11 -16.20
C LYS A 94 -64.75 0.92 -15.39
N GLY A 95 -64.98 1.17 -14.10
CA GLY A 95 -65.98 0.44 -13.31
C GLY A 95 -66.03 0.85 -11.84
N LYS A 96 -66.97 1.72 -11.52
CA LYS A 96 -67.38 2.19 -10.19
C LYS A 96 -68.12 1.07 -9.44
N GLN A 97 -67.99 0.97 -8.11
CA GLN A 97 -69.10 1.07 -7.12
C GLN A 97 -68.85 0.33 -5.79
N ASP A 98 -69.45 0.95 -4.78
CA ASP A 98 -69.47 0.81 -3.33
C ASP A 98 -69.78 -0.55 -2.68
N GLY A 99 -69.45 -0.58 -1.37
CA GLY A 99 -70.15 -1.33 -0.32
C GLY A 99 -69.27 -2.40 0.35
N GLY A 100 -69.12 -2.52 1.65
CA GLY A 100 -69.79 -1.91 2.80
C GLY A 100 -69.46 -2.77 4.03
N ALA A 101 -69.23 -2.09 5.16
CA ALA A 101 -69.31 -2.52 6.57
C ALA A 101 -69.06 -3.99 6.99
N GLY A 102 -68.18 -4.16 7.99
CA GLY A 102 -68.12 -5.34 8.85
C GLY A 102 -67.12 -5.18 9.99
N ALA A 103 -67.62 -4.80 11.17
CA ALA A 103 -66.86 -4.55 12.39
C ALA A 103 -66.39 -5.83 13.09
N HIS A 104 -65.21 -5.78 13.75
CA HIS A 104 -64.96 -6.15 15.16
C HIS A 104 -63.50 -6.54 15.42
N GLY A 105 -62.97 -6.11 16.58
CA GLY A 105 -61.96 -6.88 17.29
C GLY A 105 -60.63 -6.19 17.63
N SER A 106 -60.63 -5.39 18.70
CA SER A 106 -59.66 -5.43 19.80
C SER A 106 -58.13 -5.50 19.52
N LYS A 107 -57.47 -4.41 19.95
CA LYS A 107 -56.16 -4.33 20.63
C LYS A 107 -54.92 -4.82 19.89
N THR A 108 -53.99 -3.90 19.60
CA THR A 108 -52.61 -3.97 20.11
C THR A 108 -51.83 -2.69 19.81
N ALA A 109 -50.85 -2.44 20.68
CA ALA A 109 -50.07 -1.23 20.86
C ALA A 109 -49.46 -0.63 19.57
N SER A 110 -49.51 0.70 19.51
CA SER A 110 -48.71 1.54 18.62
C SER A 110 -47.21 1.32 18.88
N LYS A 111 -46.59 0.47 18.07
CA LYS A 111 -45.13 0.47 17.94
C LYS A 111 -44.76 1.64 17.02
N ALA A 112 -44.29 2.72 17.63
CA ALA A 112 -43.68 3.83 16.92
C ALA A 112 -42.54 3.28 16.05
N ALA A 113 -42.78 3.18 14.75
CA ALA A 113 -41.73 2.89 13.78
C ALA A 113 -40.86 4.15 13.72
N SER A 114 -39.66 4.06 14.29
CA SER A 114 -38.60 5.03 14.05
C SER A 114 -38.31 5.05 12.54
N THR A 115 -38.85 6.04 11.84
CA THR A 115 -38.47 6.36 10.47
C THR A 115 -37.06 6.92 10.48
N ALA A 116 -36.06 6.04 10.52
CA ALA A 116 -34.73 6.42 10.07
C ALA A 116 -34.84 6.72 8.56
N PRO A 117 -34.37 7.89 8.09
CA PRO A 117 -34.40 8.21 6.67
C PRO A 117 -33.62 7.15 5.88
N PRO A 118 -34.05 6.83 4.65
CA PRO A 118 -33.34 5.87 3.81
C PRO A 118 -31.91 6.36 3.62
N LYS A 119 -30.93 5.56 4.08
CA LYS A 119 -29.51 5.84 3.82
C LYS A 119 -29.35 5.97 2.31
N SER A 120 -28.97 7.17 1.85
CA SER A 120 -28.56 7.40 0.46
C SER A 120 -27.53 6.32 0.13
N LYS A 121 -27.83 5.45 -0.84
CA LYS A 121 -26.84 4.46 -1.28
C LYS A 121 -25.63 5.26 -1.74
N ALA A 122 -24.50 5.09 -1.06
CA ALA A 122 -23.23 5.68 -1.49
C ALA A 122 -22.97 5.19 -2.92
N THR A 123 -23.12 6.08 -3.89
CA THR A 123 -22.89 5.81 -5.31
C THR A 123 -21.66 6.57 -5.70
N VAL A 124 -20.50 5.92 -5.58
CA VAL A 124 -19.27 6.41 -6.20
C VAL A 124 -19.54 6.49 -7.70
N PRO A 125 -19.30 7.65 -8.36
CA PRO A 125 -19.51 7.77 -9.79
C PRO A 125 -18.70 6.73 -10.58
N GLU A 126 -19.20 6.31 -11.74
CA GLU A 126 -18.60 5.22 -12.52
C GLU A 126 -17.13 5.47 -12.88
N CYS A 127 -16.76 6.72 -13.15
CA CYS A 127 -15.37 7.13 -13.42
C CYS A 127 -14.41 6.97 -12.24
N PHE A 128 -14.92 6.74 -11.03
CA PHE A 128 -14.16 6.46 -9.81
C PHE A 128 -14.42 5.06 -9.26
N SER A 129 -15.08 4.18 -10.02
CA SER A 129 -15.43 2.82 -9.59
C SER A 129 -14.24 1.91 -9.30
N HIS A 130 -13.05 2.25 -9.82
CA HIS A 130 -11.79 1.56 -9.52
C HIS A 130 -11.23 1.90 -8.14
N LEU A 131 -11.68 3.01 -7.53
CA LEU A 131 -11.22 3.42 -6.21
C LEU A 131 -11.75 2.48 -5.14
N SER A 132 -10.85 2.17 -4.23
CA SER A 132 -11.12 1.21 -3.17
C SER A 132 -11.61 1.92 -1.91
N MET A 133 -12.35 1.20 -1.05
CA MET A 133 -12.93 1.74 0.18
C MET A 133 -12.92 0.66 1.24
N ALA A 134 -12.63 1.03 2.49
CA ALA A 134 -12.73 0.13 3.63
C ALA A 134 -14.17 -0.40 3.78
N LYS A 135 -14.30 -1.68 4.13
CA LYS A 135 -15.58 -2.37 4.33
C LYS A 135 -15.61 -2.97 5.72
N ARG A 136 -16.60 -2.57 6.52
CA ARG A 136 -16.89 -3.16 7.82
C ARG A 136 -17.58 -4.52 7.63
N MET A 137 -16.77 -5.53 7.37
CA MET A 137 -17.20 -6.93 7.20
C MET A 137 -17.64 -7.49 8.55
N LYS A 138 -18.77 -8.20 8.62
CA LYS A 138 -19.12 -8.93 9.85
C LYS A 138 -18.22 -10.17 9.96
N ILE A 139 -17.80 -10.52 11.17
CA ILE A 139 -16.97 -11.72 11.41
C ILE A 139 -17.62 -12.99 10.84
N THR A 140 -18.95 -13.08 10.88
CA THR A 140 -19.72 -14.21 10.32
C THR A 140 -19.65 -14.34 8.80
N GLN A 141 -19.15 -13.32 8.09
CA GLN A 141 -18.95 -13.32 6.64
C GLN A 141 -17.53 -13.71 6.24
N ALA A 142 -16.62 -13.87 7.20
CA ALA A 142 -15.27 -14.33 6.94
C ALA A 142 -15.25 -15.82 6.61
N ASP A 143 -14.26 -16.24 5.84
CA ASP A 143 -14.00 -17.67 5.63
C ASP A 143 -13.62 -18.34 6.96
N LYS A 144 -13.98 -19.61 7.12
CA LYS A 144 -13.67 -20.41 8.31
C LYS A 144 -12.17 -20.61 8.49
N ASP A 145 -11.41 -20.54 7.39
CA ASP A 145 -9.96 -20.71 7.38
C ASP A 145 -9.21 -19.41 7.78
N VAL A 146 -9.93 -18.31 8.07
CA VAL A 146 -9.32 -17.08 8.56
C VAL A 146 -9.02 -17.19 10.05
N HIS A 147 -7.76 -16.98 10.42
CA HIS A 147 -7.30 -17.08 11.79
C HIS A 147 -7.91 -15.97 12.68
N PRO A 148 -8.29 -16.24 13.94
CA PRO A 148 -8.95 -15.24 14.81
C PRO A 148 -8.19 -13.92 14.99
N VAL A 149 -6.86 -13.97 15.06
CA VAL A 149 -6.03 -12.75 15.15
C VAL A 149 -6.14 -11.91 13.88
N ILE A 150 -6.26 -12.54 12.71
CA ILE A 150 -6.44 -11.86 11.42
C ILE A 150 -7.85 -11.26 11.34
N LEU A 151 -8.86 -11.96 11.87
CA LEU A 151 -10.21 -11.42 12.00
C LEU A 151 -10.23 -10.12 12.80
N GLN A 152 -9.59 -10.12 13.98
CA GLN A 152 -9.44 -8.94 14.84
C GLN A 152 -8.69 -7.80 14.12
N LEU A 153 -7.57 -8.11 13.49
CA LEU A 153 -6.77 -7.12 12.75
C LEU A 153 -7.59 -6.46 11.63
N GLY A 154 -8.33 -7.25 10.84
CA GLY A 154 -9.20 -6.71 9.80
C GLY A 154 -10.30 -5.77 10.32
N GLN A 155 -10.85 -6.06 11.52
CA GLN A 155 -11.79 -5.15 12.18
C GLN A 155 -11.11 -3.83 12.58
N GLN A 156 -9.92 -3.88 13.18
CA GLN A 156 -9.15 -2.69 13.56
C GLN A 156 -8.80 -1.83 12.33
N MET A 157 -8.42 -2.47 11.22
CA MET A 157 -8.14 -1.76 9.96
C MET A 157 -9.39 -1.12 9.35
N SER A 158 -10.51 -1.84 9.27
CA SER A 158 -11.76 -1.36 8.64
C SER A 158 -12.48 -0.27 9.44
N THR A 159 -12.19 -0.19 10.73
CA THR A 159 -12.69 0.86 11.64
C THR A 159 -11.72 2.02 11.82
N PHE A 160 -10.57 2.00 11.12
CA PHE A 160 -9.50 3.00 11.24
C PHE A 160 -8.91 3.14 12.65
N ALA A 161 -9.08 2.11 13.50
CA ALA A 161 -8.41 2.06 14.81
C ALA A 161 -6.89 1.96 14.65
N ILE A 162 -6.42 1.33 13.57
CA ILE A 162 -5.04 1.41 13.09
C ILE A 162 -5.05 2.04 11.68
N SER A 163 -4.72 3.33 11.62
CA SER A 163 -4.82 4.12 10.39
C SER A 163 -3.53 4.14 9.59
N ASP A 164 -2.38 4.23 10.28
CA ASP A 164 -1.06 4.48 9.72
C ASP A 164 -0.47 3.25 9.01
N SER A 165 0.31 3.48 7.95
CA SER A 165 0.83 2.40 7.10
C SER A 165 1.76 1.44 7.84
N ILE A 166 2.64 1.96 8.71
CA ILE A 166 3.67 1.17 9.39
C ILE A 166 3.11 0.29 10.50
N THR A 167 2.26 0.81 11.39
CA THR A 167 1.58 0.01 12.43
C THR A 167 0.71 -1.06 11.78
N ARG A 168 0.06 -0.75 10.65
CA ARG A 168 -0.68 -1.77 9.89
C ARG A 168 0.25 -2.87 9.36
N ALA A 169 1.42 -2.52 8.82
CA ALA A 169 2.39 -3.50 8.33
C ALA A 169 2.98 -4.35 9.47
N GLU A 170 3.38 -3.73 10.58
CA GLU A 170 3.86 -4.40 11.79
C GLU A 170 2.80 -5.35 12.35
N ALA A 171 1.58 -4.87 12.58
CA ALA A 171 0.49 -5.68 13.11
C ALA A 171 0.14 -6.86 12.18
N THR A 172 0.27 -6.68 10.86
CA THR A 172 0.09 -7.77 9.88
C THR A 172 1.16 -8.85 10.03
N LEU A 173 2.43 -8.45 10.18
CA LEU A 173 3.54 -9.39 10.38
C LEU A 173 3.41 -10.14 11.72
N LEU A 174 3.08 -9.43 12.80
CA LEU A 174 2.85 -10.03 14.11
C LEU A 174 1.63 -10.98 14.11
N ALA A 175 0.59 -10.66 13.34
CA ALA A 175 -0.54 -11.55 13.15
C ALA A 175 -0.13 -12.80 12.35
N PHE A 176 0.64 -12.65 11.27
CA PHE A 176 1.17 -13.80 10.52
C PHE A 176 2.11 -14.67 11.34
N LYS A 177 2.91 -14.10 12.24
CA LYS A 177 3.69 -14.88 13.20
C LYS A 177 2.80 -15.83 14.01
N LYS A 178 1.68 -15.34 14.58
CA LYS A 178 0.71 -16.19 15.30
C LYS A 178 0.02 -17.22 14.41
N VAL A 179 -0.24 -16.89 13.14
CA VAL A 179 -0.76 -17.85 12.16
C VAL A 179 0.25 -18.96 11.88
N ILE A 180 1.52 -18.62 11.71
CA ILE A 180 2.60 -19.58 11.46
C ILE A 180 2.80 -20.46 12.71
N GLU A 181 2.80 -19.89 13.91
CA GLU A 181 2.92 -20.62 15.18
C GLU A 181 1.80 -21.64 15.40
N SER A 182 0.57 -21.33 15.00
CA SER A 182 -0.58 -22.25 15.12
C SER A 182 -0.75 -23.21 13.92
N TYR A 183 -0.06 -22.97 12.81
CA TYR A 183 -0.15 -23.76 11.60
C TYR A 183 0.41 -25.18 11.78
N THR A 184 -0.26 -26.16 11.18
CA THR A 184 0.19 -27.56 11.08
C THR A 184 0.12 -28.00 9.62
N THR A 185 1.17 -28.62 9.11
CA THR A 185 1.21 -29.08 7.71
C THR A 185 0.30 -30.29 7.50
N PRO A 186 -0.64 -30.23 6.55
CA PRO A 186 -1.45 -31.39 6.20
C PRO A 186 -0.60 -32.53 5.64
N HIS A 187 -1.03 -33.76 5.88
CA HIS A 187 -0.38 -34.95 5.33
C HIS A 187 -0.27 -34.88 3.80
N GLY A 188 0.92 -35.14 3.27
CA GLY A 188 1.19 -35.13 1.82
C GLY A 188 1.46 -33.76 1.20
N ALA A 189 1.51 -32.68 2.01
CA ALA A 189 1.94 -31.36 1.58
C ALA A 189 3.29 -30.97 2.20
N THR A 190 3.99 -30.04 1.57
CA THR A 190 5.17 -29.38 2.17
C THR A 190 4.74 -28.06 2.81
N LEU A 191 5.40 -27.68 3.91
CA LEU A 191 5.14 -26.45 4.65
C LEU A 191 5.16 -25.23 3.70
N SER A 192 6.23 -25.05 2.93
CA SER A 192 6.43 -23.87 2.10
C SER A 192 5.33 -23.67 1.05
N ARG A 193 4.88 -24.76 0.42
CA ARG A 193 3.83 -24.73 -0.60
C ARG A 193 2.47 -24.44 0.00
N HIS A 194 2.07 -25.18 1.04
CA HIS A 194 0.72 -25.08 1.59
C HIS A 194 0.53 -23.79 2.41
N LEU A 195 1.52 -23.39 3.21
CA LEU A 195 1.49 -22.15 3.98
C LEU A 195 1.28 -20.93 3.08
N THR A 196 1.99 -20.87 1.95
CA THR A 196 1.90 -19.72 1.03
C THR A 196 0.62 -19.72 0.20
N SER A 197 0.29 -20.86 -0.43
CA SER A 197 -0.76 -20.93 -1.46
C SER A 197 -2.18 -21.02 -0.90
N VAL A 198 -2.32 -21.53 0.33
CA VAL A 198 -3.62 -21.73 0.97
C VAL A 198 -3.75 -20.82 2.18
N VAL A 199 -2.91 -21.03 3.20
CA VAL A 199 -3.09 -20.40 4.52
C VAL A 199 -2.96 -18.89 4.43
N LEU A 200 -1.81 -18.38 4.00
CA LEU A 200 -1.57 -16.94 3.91
C LEU A 200 -2.45 -16.26 2.88
N LYS A 201 -2.77 -16.93 1.76
CA LYS A 201 -3.67 -16.40 0.74
C LYS A 201 -5.03 -16.02 1.35
N ASN A 202 -5.66 -16.93 2.10
CA ASN A 202 -6.96 -16.68 2.73
C ASN A 202 -6.88 -15.51 3.74
N GLN A 203 -5.79 -15.43 4.51
CA GLN A 203 -5.59 -14.32 5.46
C GLN A 203 -5.47 -12.97 4.74
N ILE A 204 -4.66 -12.90 3.68
CA ILE A 204 -4.41 -11.68 2.90
C ILE A 204 -5.69 -11.21 2.19
N GLU A 205 -6.46 -12.14 1.62
CA GLU A 205 -7.73 -11.85 0.96
C GLU A 205 -8.74 -11.24 1.94
N TYR A 206 -8.85 -11.78 3.15
CA TYR A 206 -9.70 -11.20 4.19
C TYR A 206 -9.26 -9.79 4.61
N LEU A 207 -7.96 -9.58 4.88
CA LEU A 207 -7.46 -8.25 5.23
C LEU A 207 -7.71 -7.23 4.12
N THR A 208 -7.46 -7.62 2.87
CA THR A 208 -7.70 -6.78 1.68
C THR A 208 -9.17 -6.44 1.51
N ALA A 209 -10.08 -7.39 1.81
CA ALA A 209 -11.51 -7.17 1.77
C ALA A 209 -11.99 -6.21 2.86
N CYS A 210 -11.36 -6.23 4.04
CA CYS A 210 -11.66 -5.31 5.15
C CYS A 210 -11.18 -3.88 4.84
N ARG A 211 -9.94 -3.74 4.39
CA ARG A 211 -9.36 -2.46 3.97
C ARG A 211 -8.22 -2.72 2.98
N PRO A 212 -8.14 -1.99 1.85
CA PRO A 212 -7.05 -2.12 0.89
C PRO A 212 -5.68 -2.05 1.55
N MET A 213 -4.77 -2.97 1.24
CA MET A 213 -3.43 -3.00 1.83
C MET A 213 -2.66 -1.73 1.45
N CYS A 214 -2.00 -1.10 2.44
CA CYS A 214 -1.00 -0.08 2.16
C CYS A 214 0.24 -0.69 1.49
N PHE A 215 1.11 0.16 0.95
CA PHE A 215 2.30 -0.28 0.22
C PHE A 215 3.26 -1.08 1.10
N SER A 216 3.53 -0.64 2.33
CA SER A 216 4.36 -1.38 3.30
C SER A 216 3.79 -2.76 3.65
N MET A 217 2.47 -2.89 3.85
CA MET A 217 1.85 -4.22 4.03
C MET A 217 2.11 -5.12 2.82
N GLY A 218 1.92 -4.60 1.61
CA GLY A 218 2.19 -5.36 0.38
C GLY A 218 3.64 -5.80 0.25
N ASN A 219 4.58 -4.92 0.62
CA ASN A 219 6.01 -5.19 0.63
C ASN A 219 6.40 -6.23 1.70
N ALA A 220 5.86 -6.09 2.91
CA ALA A 220 6.04 -7.05 4.01
C ALA A 220 5.52 -8.45 3.64
N VAL A 221 4.33 -8.53 3.01
CA VAL A 221 3.76 -9.78 2.49
C VAL A 221 4.65 -10.40 1.43
N ARG A 222 5.18 -9.60 0.49
CA ARG A 222 6.09 -10.09 -0.56
C ARG A 222 7.38 -10.64 0.06
N TRP A 223 7.96 -9.91 1.00
CA TRP A 223 9.15 -10.35 1.74
C TRP A 223 8.89 -11.66 2.49
N LEU A 224 7.78 -11.79 3.23
CA LEU A 224 7.47 -13.00 3.97
C LEU A 224 7.30 -14.21 3.05
N LYS A 225 6.61 -14.06 1.91
CA LYS A 225 6.48 -15.11 0.90
C LYS A 225 7.84 -15.55 0.35
N LEU A 226 8.76 -14.60 0.15
CA LEU A 226 10.12 -14.90 -0.26
C LEU A 226 10.87 -15.70 0.83
N GLN A 227 10.76 -15.32 2.10
CA GLN A 227 11.37 -16.08 3.20
C GLN A 227 10.84 -17.51 3.27
N ILE A 228 9.53 -17.70 3.13
CA ILE A 228 8.92 -19.04 3.11
C ILE A 228 9.45 -19.88 1.93
N SER A 229 9.69 -19.27 0.77
CA SER A 229 10.24 -19.99 -0.39
C SER A 229 11.70 -20.44 -0.20
N LYS A 230 12.43 -19.81 0.73
CA LYS A 230 13.83 -20.13 1.07
C LYS A 230 13.97 -21.20 2.17
N VAL A 231 12.87 -21.61 2.80
CA VAL A 231 12.88 -22.66 3.81
C VAL A 231 13.26 -23.99 3.18
N ASP A 232 14.25 -24.67 3.76
CA ASP A 232 14.70 -25.99 3.33
C ASP A 232 13.58 -27.04 3.52
N ILE A 233 13.45 -27.91 2.53
CA ILE A 233 12.44 -28.98 2.50
C ILE A 233 12.77 -30.05 3.55
N ASP A 234 14.06 -30.26 3.84
CA ASP A 234 14.51 -31.28 4.78
C ASP A 234 14.46 -30.80 6.25
N LEU A 235 14.17 -29.52 6.48
CA LEU A 235 14.08 -28.95 7.82
C LEU A 235 12.76 -29.36 8.50
N PRO A 236 12.79 -29.83 9.76
CA PRO A 236 11.56 -30.11 10.49
C PRO A 236 10.64 -28.89 10.59
N ASP A 237 9.33 -29.09 10.44
CA ASP A 237 8.32 -28.03 10.48
C ASP A 237 8.43 -27.13 11.71
N ALA A 238 8.76 -27.69 12.88
CA ALA A 238 8.93 -26.92 14.12
C ALA A 238 10.07 -25.92 14.02
N ASP A 239 11.21 -26.33 13.47
CA ASP A 239 12.40 -25.49 13.29
C ASP A 239 12.18 -24.47 12.17
N ALA A 240 11.53 -24.88 11.07
CA ALA A 240 11.13 -23.99 9.99
C ALA A 240 10.22 -22.85 10.49
N LYS A 241 9.21 -23.19 11.31
CA LYS A 241 8.32 -22.20 11.93
C LYS A 241 9.10 -21.25 12.84
N LYS A 242 10.01 -21.77 13.67
CA LYS A 242 10.85 -20.96 14.56
C LYS A 242 11.75 -19.99 13.76
N GLN A 243 12.36 -20.47 12.68
CA GLN A 243 13.17 -19.65 11.78
C GLN A 243 12.34 -18.52 11.16
N LEU A 244 11.15 -18.82 10.64
CA LEU A 244 10.25 -17.80 10.07
C LEU A 244 9.80 -16.77 11.10
N CYS A 245 9.46 -17.20 12.33
CA CYS A 245 9.07 -16.29 13.40
C CYS A 245 10.23 -15.36 13.80
N SER A 246 11.44 -15.91 13.93
CA SER A 246 12.64 -15.12 14.21
C SER A 246 12.96 -14.14 13.08
N ALA A 247 12.74 -14.53 11.82
CA ALA A 247 12.93 -13.63 10.68
C ALA A 247 11.92 -12.48 10.71
N ILE A 248 10.66 -12.75 11.09
CA ILE A 248 9.64 -11.70 11.26
C ILE A 248 10.05 -10.72 12.36
N ASP A 249 10.51 -11.22 13.52
CA ASP A 249 10.95 -10.37 14.63
C ASP A 249 12.12 -9.48 14.22
N ALA A 250 13.13 -10.03 13.53
CA ALA A 250 14.26 -9.27 13.01
C ALA A 250 13.81 -8.20 12.00
N PHE A 251 12.91 -8.55 11.08
CA PHE A 251 12.38 -7.62 10.08
C PHE A 251 11.64 -6.45 10.73
N VAL A 252 10.76 -6.72 11.71
CA VAL A 252 10.04 -5.67 12.44
C VAL A 252 11.04 -4.79 13.20
N HIS A 253 12.00 -5.39 13.88
CA HIS A 253 12.99 -4.63 14.63
C HIS A 253 13.82 -3.70 13.72
N GLU A 254 14.35 -4.21 12.62
CA GLU A 254 15.23 -3.44 11.73
C GLU A 254 14.47 -2.44 10.86
N ARG A 255 13.39 -2.89 10.20
CA ARG A 255 12.68 -2.11 9.16
C ARG A 255 11.58 -1.22 9.72
N VAL A 256 11.19 -1.41 10.98
CA VAL A 256 10.21 -0.56 11.66
C VAL A 256 10.88 0.18 12.82
N THR A 257 11.35 -0.54 13.85
CA THR A 257 11.82 0.10 15.08
C THR A 257 13.12 0.91 14.90
N LEU A 258 14.16 0.31 14.32
CA LEU A 258 15.44 0.99 14.13
C LEU A 258 15.34 2.08 13.04
N ALA A 259 14.61 1.79 11.96
CA ALA A 259 14.40 2.76 10.89
C ALA A 259 13.77 4.07 11.41
N ASP A 260 12.71 3.95 12.20
CA ASP A 260 12.05 5.06 12.84
C ASP A 260 13.00 5.88 13.74
N LEU A 261 13.84 5.23 14.56
CA LEU A 261 14.80 5.92 15.43
C LEU A 261 15.82 6.75 14.63
N VAL A 262 16.35 6.18 13.56
CA VAL A 262 17.33 6.85 12.69
C VAL A 262 16.70 8.05 11.97
N ILE A 263 15.48 7.89 11.45
CA ILE A 263 14.75 8.97 10.77
C ILE A 263 14.45 10.11 11.74
N VAL A 264 13.97 9.79 12.95
CA VAL A 264 13.65 10.78 13.99
C VAL A 264 14.89 11.58 14.39
N GLU A 265 16.02 10.92 14.65
CA GLU A 265 17.27 11.60 15.01
C GLU A 265 17.78 12.48 13.85
N THR A 266 17.75 11.95 12.63
CA THR A 266 18.19 12.69 11.43
C THR A 266 17.32 13.91 11.18
N ALA A 267 16.00 13.77 11.27
CA ALA A 267 15.06 14.86 11.09
C ALA A 267 15.18 15.92 12.19
N ALA A 268 15.37 15.50 13.45
CA ALA A 268 15.60 16.41 14.57
C ALA A 268 16.88 17.24 14.39
N ALA A 269 17.95 16.61 13.88
CA ALA A 269 19.22 17.29 13.61
C ALA A 269 19.14 18.33 12.47
N LEU A 270 18.15 18.23 11.57
CA LEU A 270 17.91 19.20 10.50
C LEU A 270 17.28 20.51 10.97
N LEU A 271 16.78 20.56 12.21
CA LEU A 271 16.16 21.75 12.77
C LEU A 271 17.20 22.63 13.45
N THR A 272 17.09 23.93 13.19
CA THR A 272 17.94 24.97 13.74
C THR A 272 17.17 25.88 14.69
N ASP A 273 17.90 26.69 15.46
CA ASP A 273 17.26 27.71 16.29
C ASP A 273 16.57 28.76 15.42
N ASP A 274 15.46 29.26 15.94
CA ASP A 274 14.55 30.23 15.33
C ASP A 274 13.83 29.73 14.06
N ASP A 275 13.85 28.40 13.82
CA ASP A 275 13.05 27.79 12.76
C ASP A 275 11.54 27.96 12.98
N VAL A 276 10.83 28.09 11.86
CA VAL A 276 9.37 28.10 11.80
C VAL A 276 8.94 26.93 10.94
N VAL A 277 8.64 25.82 11.61
CA VAL A 277 8.36 24.54 10.97
C VAL A 277 6.88 24.41 10.69
N VAL A 278 6.50 24.20 9.43
CA VAL A 278 5.12 23.87 9.07
C VAL A 278 4.97 22.36 9.00
N THR A 279 3.91 21.82 9.59
CA THR A 279 3.54 20.41 9.45
C THR A 279 2.04 20.24 9.17
N TYR A 280 1.67 19.03 8.75
CA TYR A 280 0.31 18.70 8.34
C TYR A 280 -0.28 17.56 9.16
N ALA A 281 -1.49 17.79 9.70
CA ALA A 281 -2.25 16.85 10.50
C ALA A 281 -1.38 16.22 11.61
N HIS A 282 -1.38 14.90 11.71
CA HIS A 282 -0.52 14.16 12.62
C HIS A 282 0.15 13.00 11.90
N HIS A 283 1.46 12.85 12.13
CA HIS A 283 2.22 11.66 11.79
C HIS A 283 3.29 11.40 12.86
N HIS A 284 3.50 10.14 13.25
CA HIS A 284 4.35 9.78 14.40
C HIS A 284 5.81 10.18 14.20
N LEU A 285 6.38 9.97 13.01
CA LEU A 285 7.75 10.39 12.69
C LEU A 285 7.96 11.90 12.89
N VAL A 286 7.03 12.72 12.40
CA VAL A 286 7.13 14.18 12.48
C VAL A 286 7.01 14.63 13.93
N GLU A 287 6.04 14.08 14.66
CA GLU A 287 5.88 14.38 16.07
C GLU A 287 7.14 14.06 16.87
N ARG A 288 7.66 12.85 16.70
CA ARG A 288 8.84 12.39 17.43
C ARG A 288 10.08 13.18 17.05
N ALA A 289 10.25 13.56 15.79
CA ALA A 289 11.35 14.43 15.35
C ALA A 289 11.30 15.80 16.03
N LEU A 290 10.13 16.45 16.07
CA LEU A 290 9.94 17.75 16.72
C LEU A 290 10.18 17.66 18.24
N LEU A 291 9.62 16.64 18.90
CA LEU A 291 9.83 16.42 20.33
C LEU A 291 11.30 16.14 20.65
N ARG A 292 11.97 15.32 19.83
CA ARG A 292 13.41 15.02 19.97
C ARG A 292 14.25 16.28 19.80
N ALA A 293 13.99 17.10 18.78
CA ALA A 293 14.67 18.36 18.54
C ALA A 293 14.58 19.30 19.75
N ARG A 294 13.42 19.38 20.39
CA ARG A 294 13.23 20.20 21.59
C ARG A 294 13.88 19.58 22.83
N ALA A 295 13.56 18.34 23.15
CA ALA A 295 13.91 17.72 24.42
C ALA A 295 15.40 17.33 24.52
N VAL A 296 16.02 16.93 23.41
CA VAL A 296 17.38 16.37 23.40
C VAL A 296 18.39 17.33 22.82
N HIS A 297 18.05 17.99 21.71
CA HIS A 297 18.96 18.96 21.08
C HIS A 297 18.79 20.37 21.62
N GLY A 298 17.77 20.63 22.46
CA GLY A 298 17.53 21.94 23.06
C GLY A 298 17.15 23.03 22.06
N ARG A 299 16.69 22.65 20.86
CA ARG A 299 16.39 23.61 19.79
C ARG A 299 15.21 24.50 20.14
N ARG A 300 15.35 25.79 19.83
CA ARG A 300 14.30 26.79 19.99
C ARG A 300 13.67 27.06 18.65
N PHE A 301 12.49 26.52 18.39
CA PHE A 301 11.74 26.73 17.15
C PHE A 301 10.25 26.82 17.49
N ARG A 302 9.44 27.24 16.51
CA ARG A 302 7.98 27.21 16.60
C ARG A 302 7.37 26.39 15.47
N VAL A 303 6.17 25.86 15.71
CA VAL A 303 5.46 25.00 14.76
C VAL A 303 4.18 25.67 14.30
N VAL A 304 3.91 25.63 13.00
CA VAL A 304 2.60 25.92 12.41
C VAL A 304 2.00 24.58 12.00
N LEU A 305 0.97 24.13 12.71
CA LEU A 305 0.26 22.89 12.42
C LEU A 305 -0.99 23.22 11.63
N VAL A 306 -1.03 22.78 10.37
CA VAL A 306 -2.22 22.83 9.53
C VAL A 306 -2.90 21.47 9.60
N ASP A 307 -4.21 21.42 9.84
CA ASP A 307 -4.93 20.16 10.04
C ASP A 307 -5.91 19.87 8.92
N ASP A 308 -6.33 18.60 8.85
CA ASP A 308 -7.43 18.15 8.03
C ASP A 308 -8.77 18.54 8.69
N PRO A 309 -9.67 19.25 7.98
CA PRO A 309 -10.92 19.76 8.56
C PRO A 309 -11.90 18.66 8.99
N PHE A 310 -11.69 17.43 8.54
CA PHE A 310 -12.57 16.31 8.77
C PHE A 310 -12.12 15.41 9.92
N GLU A 311 -10.83 15.05 9.96
CA GLU A 311 -10.28 14.14 10.97
C GLU A 311 -9.77 14.87 12.21
N ARG A 312 -9.23 16.08 12.05
CA ARG A 312 -8.66 16.91 13.12
C ARG A 312 -7.71 16.17 14.07
N VAL A 313 -6.91 15.25 13.51
CA VAL A 313 -5.93 14.44 14.25
C VAL A 313 -4.72 15.26 14.71
N GLY A 314 -4.51 16.43 14.11
CA GLY A 314 -3.46 17.38 14.48
C GLY A 314 -3.72 18.11 15.81
N LEU A 315 -4.96 18.15 16.32
CA LEU A 315 -5.24 18.79 17.61
C LEU A 315 -4.46 18.14 18.76
N ALA A 316 -4.53 16.81 18.88
CA ALA A 316 -3.80 16.07 19.91
C ALA A 316 -2.28 16.17 19.70
N HIS A 317 -1.83 16.30 18.45
CA HIS A 317 -0.43 16.54 18.12
C HIS A 317 0.05 17.92 18.61
N ALA A 318 -0.75 18.97 18.39
CA ALA A 318 -0.48 20.32 18.88
C ALA A 318 -0.41 20.38 20.41
N GLU A 319 -1.33 19.69 21.11
CA GLU A 319 -1.33 19.59 22.57
C GLU A 319 -0.04 18.95 23.11
N ARG A 320 0.41 17.84 22.50
CA ARG A 320 1.66 17.17 22.90
C ARG A 320 2.89 18.04 22.67
N LEU A 321 2.96 18.74 21.54
CA LEU A 321 4.04 19.69 21.26
C LEU A 321 4.04 20.87 22.24
N SER A 322 2.86 21.43 22.53
CA SER A 322 2.69 22.53 23.48
C SER A 322 3.09 22.12 24.90
N ALA A 323 2.69 20.92 25.33
CA ALA A 323 3.10 20.35 26.62
C ALA A 323 4.62 20.15 26.73
N ALA A 324 5.31 19.90 25.61
CA ALA A 324 6.77 19.84 25.54
C ALA A 324 7.46 21.22 25.45
N GLY A 325 6.69 22.32 25.54
CA GLY A 325 7.20 23.68 25.51
C GLY A 325 7.52 24.22 24.11
N VAL A 326 7.04 23.57 23.06
CA VAL A 326 7.14 24.08 21.68
C VAL A 326 5.97 25.03 21.42
N PRO A 327 6.20 26.29 21.02
CA PRO A 327 5.12 27.17 20.60
C PRO A 327 4.45 26.65 19.33
N VAL A 328 3.13 26.43 19.38
CA VAL A 328 2.34 25.92 18.25
C VAL A 328 1.26 26.92 17.85
N ALA A 329 1.21 27.26 16.56
CA ALA A 329 0.07 27.90 15.93
C ALA A 329 -0.74 26.83 15.19
N TYR A 330 -2.04 26.70 15.51
CA TYR A 330 -2.90 25.67 14.95
C TYR A 330 -3.90 26.27 13.95
N SER A 331 -3.95 25.70 12.74
CA SER A 331 -4.94 25.99 11.70
C SER A 331 -5.77 24.75 11.44
N HIS A 332 -7.10 24.87 11.53
CA HIS A 332 -8.02 23.74 11.44
C HIS A 332 -8.35 23.29 10.01
N ASP A 333 -7.95 24.08 9.01
CA ASP A 333 -8.18 23.79 7.60
C ASP A 333 -7.03 24.31 6.71
N LEU A 334 -7.16 24.03 5.40
CA LEU A 334 -6.26 24.45 4.33
C LEU A 334 -6.63 25.83 3.73
N GLY A 335 -7.64 26.53 4.25
CA GLY A 335 -8.16 27.77 3.65
C GLY A 335 -7.16 28.93 3.71
N ALA A 336 -6.38 29.01 4.79
CA ALA A 336 -5.38 30.06 5.02
C ALA A 336 -3.94 29.62 4.73
N LEU A 337 -3.72 28.61 3.88
CA LEU A 337 -2.40 28.00 3.64
C LEU A 337 -1.30 29.02 3.38
N ARG A 338 -1.50 29.96 2.44
CA ARG A 338 -0.46 30.94 2.10
C ARG A 338 -0.07 31.83 3.28
N ALA A 339 -1.04 32.23 4.10
CA ALA A 339 -0.79 33.03 5.30
C ALA A 339 -0.10 32.20 6.39
N ASN A 340 -0.50 30.93 6.55
CA ASN A 340 0.11 30.01 7.53
C ASN A 340 1.57 29.69 7.19
N LEU A 341 1.90 29.55 5.90
CA LEU A 341 3.26 29.29 5.42
C LEU A 341 4.10 30.57 5.33
N GLN A 342 3.51 31.75 5.46
CA GLN A 342 4.23 33.01 5.37
C GLN A 342 5.20 33.17 6.56
N GLY A 343 6.49 33.30 6.26
CA GLY A 343 7.53 33.38 7.30
C GLY A 343 7.91 32.02 7.91
N ALA A 344 7.44 30.92 7.33
CA ALA A 344 7.99 29.60 7.61
C ALA A 344 9.42 29.47 7.07
N THR A 345 10.23 28.57 7.65
CA THR A 345 11.60 28.27 7.16
C THR A 345 11.67 26.92 6.48
N CYS A 346 10.88 25.95 6.95
CA CYS A 346 10.76 24.64 6.32
C CYS A 346 9.39 24.00 6.56
N VAL A 347 9.07 23.03 5.71
CA VAL A 347 7.91 22.17 5.82
C VAL A 347 8.39 20.76 6.11
N LEU A 348 7.84 20.15 7.16
CA LEU A 348 8.13 18.78 7.57
C LEU A 348 6.85 17.95 7.47
N VAL A 349 6.84 17.01 6.51
CA VAL A 349 5.73 16.09 6.25
C VAL A 349 6.25 14.65 6.27
N ALA A 350 5.35 13.70 6.37
CA ALA A 350 5.68 12.28 6.24
C ALA A 350 4.95 11.66 5.07
N ALA A 351 5.60 10.70 4.43
CA ALA A 351 5.08 9.97 3.29
C ALA A 351 4.57 8.59 3.73
N GLU A 352 3.38 8.24 3.27
CA GLU A 352 2.79 6.90 3.41
C GLU A 352 3.36 5.93 2.36
N ALA A 353 3.84 6.45 1.23
CA ALA A 353 4.67 5.73 0.27
C ALA A 353 5.50 6.64 -0.61
N MET A 354 6.57 6.08 -1.19
CA MET A 354 7.38 6.72 -2.23
C MET A 354 7.32 5.92 -3.52
N PHE A 355 6.84 6.53 -4.59
CA PHE A 355 6.82 5.93 -5.93
C PHE A 355 8.20 6.00 -6.59
N SER A 356 8.45 5.12 -7.56
CA SER A 356 9.75 5.04 -8.25
C SER A 356 10.07 6.28 -9.10
N ASN A 357 9.08 7.07 -9.50
CA ASN A 357 9.30 8.39 -10.12
C ASN A 357 9.63 9.50 -9.10
N GLY A 358 9.75 9.17 -7.81
CA GLY A 358 10.01 10.11 -6.73
C GLY A 358 8.78 10.84 -6.21
N ALA A 359 7.58 10.50 -6.69
CA ALA A 359 6.36 11.09 -6.14
C ALA A 359 6.11 10.59 -4.71
N VAL A 360 5.79 11.52 -3.82
CA VAL A 360 5.38 11.26 -2.44
C VAL A 360 3.89 10.96 -2.42
N TYR A 361 3.51 9.80 -1.89
CA TYR A 361 2.13 9.47 -1.55
C TYR A 361 1.91 9.76 -0.08
N ALA A 362 0.98 10.65 0.25
CA ALA A 362 0.74 11.09 1.62
C ALA A 362 -0.73 11.42 1.82
N ARG A 363 -1.10 11.83 3.03
CA ARG A 363 -2.46 12.27 3.35
C ARG A 363 -2.92 13.40 2.42
N ALA A 364 -4.17 13.34 1.96
CA ALA A 364 -4.76 14.35 1.08
C ALA A 364 -4.65 15.74 1.71
N GLY A 365 -4.10 16.71 0.98
CA GLY A 365 -3.73 18.06 1.45
C GLY A 365 -2.21 18.28 1.51
N THR A 366 -1.41 17.20 1.46
CA THR A 366 0.06 17.30 1.42
C THR A 366 0.52 17.97 0.13
N SER A 367 -0.12 17.67 -1.01
CA SER A 367 0.22 18.30 -2.29
C SER A 367 -0.06 19.80 -2.29
N ASP A 368 -1.12 20.24 -1.62
CA ASP A 368 -1.49 21.65 -1.52
C ASP A 368 -0.46 22.43 -0.69
N ILE A 369 -0.05 21.87 0.45
CA ILE A 369 1.01 22.43 1.28
C ILE A 369 2.32 22.51 0.51
N ALA A 370 2.70 21.43 -0.18
CA ALA A 370 3.95 21.37 -0.93
C ALA A 370 3.98 22.36 -2.12
N ALA A 371 2.83 22.56 -2.80
CA ALA A 371 2.70 23.54 -3.87
C ALA A 371 2.89 24.97 -3.36
N VAL A 372 2.18 25.36 -2.29
CA VAL A 372 2.31 26.71 -1.70
C VAL A 372 3.71 26.92 -1.11
N ALA A 373 4.30 25.88 -0.49
CA ALA A 373 5.66 25.92 0.02
C ALA A 373 6.67 26.21 -1.09
N ARG A 374 6.50 25.58 -2.26
CA ARG A 374 7.36 25.78 -3.42
C ARG A 374 7.28 27.18 -3.99
N ASP A 375 6.09 27.78 -4.02
CA ASP A 375 5.88 29.17 -4.44
C ASP A 375 6.56 30.17 -3.48
N LEU A 376 6.64 29.81 -2.20
CA LEU A 376 7.33 30.58 -1.16
C LEU A 376 8.82 30.23 -1.02
N ASN A 377 9.36 29.38 -1.90
CA ASN A 377 10.74 28.89 -1.87
C ASN A 377 11.14 28.22 -0.54
N LEU A 378 10.18 27.56 0.12
CA LEU A 378 10.41 26.81 1.33
C LEU A 378 10.96 25.42 1.02
N ARG A 379 11.85 24.95 1.89
CA ARG A 379 12.32 23.56 1.86
C ARG A 379 11.20 22.64 2.33
N VAL A 380 10.84 21.64 1.52
CA VAL A 380 9.90 20.57 1.88
C VAL A 380 10.67 19.27 2.15
N VAL A 381 10.59 18.77 3.38
CA VAL A 381 11.25 17.56 3.84
C VAL A 381 10.19 16.47 4.06
N ALA A 382 10.32 15.38 3.33
CA ALA A 382 9.48 14.20 3.50
C ALA A 382 10.21 13.14 4.35
N LEU A 383 9.61 12.73 5.45
CA LEU A 383 10.08 11.62 6.28
C LEU A 383 9.42 10.33 5.79
N CYS A 384 10.19 9.27 5.55
CA CYS A 384 9.64 8.00 5.07
C CYS A 384 10.56 6.83 5.41
N GLU A 385 9.99 5.75 5.96
CA GLU A 385 10.67 4.48 6.12
C GLU A 385 10.85 3.79 4.77
N SER A 386 12.01 3.15 4.53
CA SER A 386 12.28 2.52 3.24
C SER A 386 11.32 1.38 2.85
N ILE A 387 10.66 0.76 3.84
CA ILE A 387 9.63 -0.28 3.61
C ILE A 387 8.40 0.26 2.84
N ASN A 388 8.17 1.57 2.89
CA ASN A 388 7.09 2.25 2.19
C ASN A 388 7.42 2.56 0.71
N PHE A 389 8.62 2.21 0.22
CA PHE A 389 9.00 2.47 -1.16
C PHE A 389 8.36 1.45 -2.11
N THR A 390 8.01 1.87 -3.33
CA THR A 390 7.38 1.00 -4.33
C THR A 390 7.97 1.21 -5.72
N GLU A 391 8.13 0.12 -6.46
CA GLU A 391 8.53 0.16 -7.88
C GLU A 391 7.47 0.81 -8.77
N ARG A 392 6.22 0.88 -8.29
CA ARG A 392 5.12 1.49 -9.03
C ARG A 392 5.38 2.98 -9.25
N VAL A 393 4.74 3.49 -10.29
CA VAL A 393 4.73 4.92 -10.65
C VAL A 393 3.30 5.42 -10.53
N SER A 394 3.11 6.60 -9.94
CA SER A 394 1.85 7.34 -10.00
C SER A 394 2.09 8.74 -10.55
N ALA A 395 1.25 9.16 -11.50
CA ALA A 395 1.26 10.50 -12.08
C ALA A 395 0.18 11.41 -11.48
N ASP A 396 -0.84 10.83 -10.85
CA ASP A 396 -1.98 11.53 -10.27
C ASP A 396 -2.35 10.97 -8.89
N ALA A 397 -3.35 11.58 -8.25
CA ALA A 397 -3.91 11.15 -6.98
C ALA A 397 -5.09 10.16 -7.14
N LEU A 398 -5.44 9.72 -8.35
CA LEU A 398 -6.61 8.90 -8.63
C LEU A 398 -6.28 7.44 -8.97
N THR A 399 -5.04 7.18 -9.41
CA THR A 399 -4.58 5.86 -9.82
C THR A 399 -4.49 4.90 -8.63
N TYR A 400 -3.94 5.38 -7.51
CA TYR A 400 -3.84 4.64 -6.26
C TYR A 400 -4.43 5.51 -5.14
N ASN A 401 -5.66 5.22 -4.71
CA ASN A 401 -6.26 5.95 -3.60
C ASN A 401 -7.34 5.12 -2.90
N GLU A 402 -7.75 5.62 -1.73
CA GLU A 402 -8.79 5.09 -0.89
C GLU A 402 -9.85 6.18 -0.64
N ILE A 403 -11.12 5.80 -0.75
CA ILE A 403 -12.26 6.66 -0.41
C ILE A 403 -12.56 6.51 1.08
N ASP A 404 -12.82 7.64 1.75
CA ASP A 404 -13.33 7.69 3.12
C ASP A 404 -14.77 7.13 3.16
N PRO A 405 -15.02 5.99 3.82
CA PRO A 405 -16.36 5.40 3.88
C PRO A 405 -17.36 6.25 4.67
N GLU A 406 -16.91 7.10 5.59
CA GLU A 406 -17.79 7.97 6.39
C GLU A 406 -18.18 9.24 5.63
N ARG A 407 -17.42 9.58 4.58
CA ARG A 407 -17.58 10.80 3.79
C ARG A 407 -17.74 10.48 2.31
N ASN A 408 -18.61 9.52 2.03
CA ASN A 408 -18.99 9.10 0.69
C ASN A 408 -20.51 9.21 0.52
N SER A 409 -20.95 10.20 -0.24
CA SER A 409 -22.34 10.51 -0.53
C SER A 409 -22.60 10.45 -2.05
N GLY A 410 -23.87 10.56 -2.47
CA GLY A 410 -24.21 10.62 -3.89
C GLY A 410 -23.70 11.89 -4.61
N GLU A 411 -23.35 12.94 -3.86
CA GLU A 411 -22.93 14.24 -4.41
C GLU A 411 -21.42 14.45 -4.34
N ALA A 412 -20.78 13.93 -3.29
CA ALA A 412 -19.35 14.08 -3.07
C ALA A 412 -18.78 12.91 -2.28
N PHE A 413 -17.50 12.62 -2.52
CA PHE A 413 -16.71 11.68 -1.73
C PHE A 413 -15.34 12.28 -1.41
N ARG A 414 -14.74 11.84 -0.31
CA ARG A 414 -13.40 12.26 0.12
C ARG A 414 -12.36 11.19 -0.20
N LEU A 415 -11.25 11.63 -0.79
CA LEU A 415 -10.03 10.84 -0.91
C LEU A 415 -9.19 10.97 0.36
N LEU A 416 -8.55 9.89 0.78
CA LEU A 416 -7.71 9.89 1.98
C LEU A 416 -6.28 10.36 1.71
N PHE A 417 -5.81 10.17 0.48
CA PHE A 417 -4.42 10.42 0.11
C PHE A 417 -4.31 11.31 -1.13
N ASP A 418 -3.14 11.88 -1.35
CA ASP A 418 -2.75 12.55 -2.59
C ASP A 418 -1.35 12.13 -3.03
N THR A 419 -0.99 12.54 -4.25
CA THR A 419 0.32 12.30 -4.83
C THR A 419 1.00 13.64 -5.08
N THR A 420 2.11 13.89 -4.39
CA THR A 420 2.94 15.07 -4.55
C THR A 420 4.15 14.75 -5.43
N THR A 421 4.30 15.45 -6.55
CA THR A 421 5.42 15.19 -7.48
C THR A 421 6.78 15.54 -6.86
N ASP A 422 7.82 14.87 -7.32
CA ASP A 422 9.22 15.03 -6.86
C ASP A 422 9.71 16.49 -6.90
N LYS A 423 9.18 17.31 -7.82
CA LYS A 423 9.55 18.73 -7.99
C LYS A 423 9.21 19.60 -6.77
N PHE A 424 8.24 19.20 -5.97
CA PHE A 424 7.83 19.92 -4.75
C PHE A 424 8.58 19.44 -3.50
N ILE A 425 9.34 18.35 -3.61
CA ILE A 425 10.02 17.72 -2.48
C ILE A 425 11.51 18.04 -2.54
N SER A 426 12.01 18.76 -1.56
CA SER A 426 13.42 19.15 -1.51
C SER A 426 14.33 18.02 -1.02
N MET A 427 13.85 17.22 -0.06
CA MET A 427 14.62 16.17 0.59
C MET A 427 13.71 15.05 1.07
N VAL A 428 14.19 13.82 0.95
CA VAL A 428 13.59 12.64 1.58
C VAL A 428 14.55 12.11 2.65
N VAL A 429 14.08 12.01 3.88
CA VAL A 429 14.83 11.45 5.00
C VAL A 429 14.36 10.03 5.24
N THR A 430 15.31 9.10 5.17
CA THR A 430 15.12 7.66 5.41
C THR A 430 16.15 7.17 6.41
N GLU A 431 16.03 5.93 6.86
CA GLU A 431 17.05 5.27 7.68
C GLU A 431 18.38 5.04 6.95
N LEU A 432 18.39 5.15 5.61
CA LEU A 432 19.59 5.09 4.77
C LEU A 432 20.28 6.46 4.63
N GLY A 433 19.68 7.51 5.20
CA GLY A 433 20.15 8.89 5.15
C GLY A 433 19.29 9.82 4.30
N ASN A 434 19.81 11.02 4.11
CA ASN A 434 19.16 12.09 3.35
C ASN A 434 19.39 11.91 1.86
N SER A 435 18.32 11.94 1.08
CA SER A 435 18.37 11.68 -0.35
C SER A 435 17.41 12.58 -1.13
N SER A 436 17.56 12.61 -2.45
CA SER A 436 16.59 13.27 -3.31
C SER A 436 15.42 12.35 -3.58
N ALA A 437 14.22 12.91 -3.77
CA ALA A 437 13.05 12.14 -4.23
C ALA A 437 13.35 11.32 -5.50
N LYS A 438 14.22 11.81 -6.39
CA LYS A 438 14.63 11.12 -7.62
C LYS A 438 15.52 9.89 -7.40
N SER A 439 16.11 9.72 -6.22
CA SER A 439 16.97 8.56 -5.91
C SER A 439 16.23 7.32 -5.44
N VAL A 440 14.90 7.37 -5.33
CA VAL A 440 14.07 6.21 -4.92
C VAL A 440 14.39 4.93 -5.72
N PRO A 441 14.53 4.93 -7.06
CA PRO A 441 14.90 3.71 -7.81
C PRO A 441 16.28 3.15 -7.50
N ALA A 442 17.22 4.00 -7.07
CA ALA A 442 18.55 3.54 -6.66
C ALA A 442 18.50 2.89 -5.28
N ILE A 443 17.70 3.46 -4.38
CA ILE A 443 17.44 2.90 -3.05
C ILE A 443 16.73 1.55 -3.15
N LEU A 444 15.68 1.44 -3.99
CA LEU A 444 14.96 0.17 -4.21
C LEU A 444 15.89 -0.95 -4.67
N ARG A 445 16.75 -0.69 -5.67
CA ARG A 445 17.75 -1.67 -6.13
C ARG A 445 18.67 -2.13 -5.01
N LYS A 446 19.15 -1.20 -4.18
CA LYS A 446 20.00 -1.53 -3.03
C LYS A 446 19.25 -2.39 -2.00
N LEU A 447 17.95 -2.18 -1.81
CA LEU A 447 17.12 -2.95 -0.89
C LEU A 447 16.76 -4.35 -1.42
N GLU A 448 16.82 -4.57 -2.74
CA GLU A 448 16.61 -5.89 -3.35
C GLU A 448 17.85 -6.78 -3.29
N GLU A 449 19.05 -6.16 -3.23
CA GLU A 449 20.33 -6.85 -3.07
C GLU A 449 20.59 -7.31 -1.62
N LEU A 450 19.86 -6.74 -0.65
CA LEU A 450 19.91 -7.05 0.78
C LEU A 450 18.82 -8.05 1.17
#